data_AF-A0A7I8KZP1-F1
#
_entry.id   AF-A0A7I8KZP1-F1
#
_cell.length_a   1.000
_cell.length_b   1.000
_cell.length_c   1.000
_cell.angle_alpha   90.00
_cell.angle_beta   90.00
_cell.angle_gamma   90.00
#
_symmetry.space_group_name_H-M   'P 1'
#
loop_
_entity.id
_entity.type
_entity.pdbx_description
1 polymer ?
#
loop_
_entity_poly.entity_id
_entity_poly.type
_entity_poly.pdbx_seq_one_letter_code
_entity_poly.pdbx_strand_id
1 'polypeptide(L)'
;MRAAAPAALRRAMFFYLLLAATLNCSLEGRGAHAQTLPKEEIEALKQIASKLKIPETLWNFSLNPCTQWIKINESFFNHHVYCQEITPTATNATTNTTWHVVSIFLESNMMQGPLPRSLGSLSNLKRLDMQGTSLEGPFPPEFSSFQAIMELRVSDLKNTGGSFPPLEKLISLKELDLSFNNLTGEIPKSFENLGRLTTMDISYNTFTDLSSAPPNCEQESRIASCLKKDLPCDGTPKSESVIVDGNEYERDTSLEGKSKYFLSSSRKWAYSSTGYFIWAPDAPFVEENASLFTMPNTELYKTARLNPLSLKYYGLCLQPGNYTVKLHFAEIVFTPPPTFGSLGRRVFDVSIQGKQVLRDFNIVAAANGTGKGVIRNFTALVEVGTLEIHFVWSGKGTNSIPDRSLYGPLISAISVTPSIFHTSCV
;
A
#
# COMPACT_ATOMS: atom_id res chain seq x y z
N MET A 1 81.04 -29.82 51.66
CA MET A 1 81.33 -29.32 50.29
C MET A 1 80.02 -28.88 49.65
N ARG A 2 80.08 -27.78 48.87
CA ARG A 2 79.02 -27.14 48.05
C ARG A 2 78.03 -26.31 48.87
N ALA A 3 77.97 -24.98 48.83
CA ALA A 3 78.33 -23.92 47.87
C ALA A 3 77.52 -23.88 46.54
N ALA A 4 76.74 -22.79 46.44
CA ALA A 4 76.30 -22.00 45.29
C ALA A 4 75.17 -22.50 44.34
N ALA A 5 74.20 -21.59 44.09
CA ALA A 5 73.22 -21.54 42.99
C ALA A 5 73.92 -21.40 41.60
N PRO A 6 73.31 -21.57 40.38
CA PRO A 6 72.05 -20.92 39.92
C PRO A 6 71.27 -21.57 38.72
N ALA A 7 70.21 -20.87 38.26
CA ALA A 7 69.65 -20.70 36.90
C ALA A 7 69.51 -21.89 35.91
N ALA A 8 68.26 -22.28 35.60
CA ALA A 8 67.73 -22.54 34.23
C ALA A 8 66.38 -23.30 34.30
N LEU A 9 65.24 -22.60 34.16
CA LEU A 9 64.00 -23.14 33.56
C LEU A 9 62.89 -22.07 33.59
N ARG A 10 62.66 -21.38 32.46
CA ARG A 10 61.36 -20.80 32.03
C ARG A 10 61.49 -20.03 30.70
N ARG A 11 62.23 -20.60 29.75
CA ARG A 11 62.15 -20.27 28.32
C ARG A 11 62.09 -21.58 27.53
N ALA A 12 60.98 -22.29 27.64
CA ALA A 12 60.66 -23.48 26.83
C ALA A 12 59.14 -23.76 26.89
N MET A 13 58.33 -22.74 26.60
CA MET A 13 56.89 -22.90 26.34
C MET A 13 56.49 -22.19 25.04
N PHE A 14 57.36 -22.36 24.04
CA PHE A 14 57.10 -22.15 22.62
C PHE A 14 57.82 -23.34 21.98
N PHE A 15 57.15 -24.13 21.13
CA PHE A 15 57.62 -25.38 20.46
C PHE A 15 57.04 -26.73 20.93
N TYR A 16 55.82 -26.78 21.48
CA TYR A 16 55.03 -28.02 21.45
C TYR A 16 53.57 -27.70 21.16
N LEU A 17 53.23 -27.58 19.87
CA LEU A 17 51.88 -27.78 19.27
C LEU A 17 51.98 -27.60 17.74
N LEU A 18 52.97 -28.26 17.13
CA LEU A 18 53.06 -28.52 15.70
C LEU A 18 53.39 -30.01 15.58
N LEU A 19 52.59 -30.73 14.78
CA LEU A 19 52.60 -32.19 14.52
C LEU A 19 51.75 -33.07 15.45
N ALA A 20 50.44 -33.05 15.22
CA ALA A 20 49.67 -34.30 15.10
C ALA A 20 49.00 -34.28 13.72
N ALA A 21 49.57 -35.08 12.82
CA ALA A 21 49.20 -35.22 11.43
C ALA A 21 48.02 -36.18 11.26
N THR A 22 47.09 -35.79 10.39
CA THR A 22 46.44 -36.61 9.35
C THR A 22 46.08 -38.06 9.66
N LEU A 23 44.79 -38.39 9.57
CA LEU A 23 44.35 -39.51 8.73
C LEU A 23 43.01 -39.18 8.02
N ASN A 24 43.08 -39.28 6.69
CA ASN A 24 42.08 -39.03 5.66
C ASN A 24 40.79 -39.87 5.79
N CYS A 25 39.66 -39.34 5.30
CA CYS A 25 39.08 -39.89 4.08
C CYS A 25 38.23 -38.85 3.34
N SER A 26 38.53 -38.70 2.07
CA SER A 26 37.94 -37.79 1.08
C SER A 26 36.50 -38.18 0.75
N LEU A 27 35.63 -37.19 0.61
CA LEU A 27 34.53 -37.23 -0.35
C LEU A 27 34.20 -35.81 -0.80
N GLU A 28 34.18 -35.67 -2.11
CA GLU A 28 33.95 -34.48 -2.91
C GLU A 28 32.60 -33.82 -2.60
N GLY A 29 32.52 -32.49 -2.69
CA GLY A 29 31.22 -31.83 -2.76
C GLY A 29 31.18 -30.37 -2.35
N ARG A 30 31.46 -29.49 -3.33
CA ARG A 30 31.09 -28.05 -3.38
C ARG A 30 31.86 -27.14 -2.42
N GLY A 31 32.93 -26.56 -2.97
CA GLY A 31 33.31 -25.21 -2.58
C GLY A 31 32.08 -24.30 -2.60
N ALA A 32 31.98 -23.42 -1.61
CA ALA A 32 31.02 -22.33 -1.59
C ALA A 32 31.27 -21.44 -2.81
N HIS A 33 30.69 -21.80 -3.96
CA HIS A 33 30.50 -20.85 -5.04
C HIS A 33 29.62 -19.76 -4.49
N ALA A 34 30.14 -18.53 -4.44
CA ALA A 34 29.32 -17.34 -4.35
C ALA A 34 28.32 -17.41 -5.51
N GLN A 35 27.12 -17.90 -5.23
CA GLN A 35 26.05 -18.05 -6.20
C GLN A 35 25.48 -16.64 -6.36
N THR A 36 26.06 -15.90 -7.30
CA THR A 36 25.78 -14.49 -7.50
C THR A 36 24.61 -14.30 -8.44
N LEU A 37 23.82 -13.26 -8.19
CA LEU A 37 22.81 -12.75 -9.11
C LEU A 37 23.42 -12.57 -10.53
N PRO A 38 22.67 -12.85 -11.61
CA PRO A 38 23.13 -12.60 -12.98
C PRO A 38 23.67 -11.18 -13.15
N LYS A 39 24.71 -11.02 -13.99
CA LYS A 39 25.36 -9.73 -14.21
C LYS A 39 24.39 -8.69 -14.75
N GLU A 40 23.47 -9.14 -15.61
CA GLU A 40 22.43 -8.33 -16.24
C GLU A 40 21.47 -7.77 -15.19
N GLU A 41 21.08 -8.57 -14.19
CA GLU A 41 20.21 -8.12 -13.10
C GLU A 41 20.95 -7.15 -12.16
N ILE A 42 22.23 -7.39 -11.86
CA ILE A 42 23.04 -6.45 -11.07
C ILE A 42 23.13 -5.09 -11.77
N GLU A 43 23.38 -5.09 -13.08
CA GLU A 43 23.46 -3.86 -13.87
C GLU A 43 22.11 -3.16 -13.96
N ALA A 44 21.01 -3.91 -14.12
CA ALA A 44 19.67 -3.37 -14.07
C ALA A 44 19.36 -2.68 -12.74
N LEU A 45 19.73 -3.29 -11.61
CA LEU A 45 19.59 -2.71 -10.27
C LEU A 45 20.41 -1.41 -10.12
N LYS A 46 21.64 -1.37 -10.63
CA LYS A 46 22.46 -0.13 -10.61
C LYS A 46 21.82 1.00 -11.41
N GLN A 47 21.27 0.67 -12.58
CA GLN A 47 20.56 1.64 -13.41
C GLN A 47 19.29 2.14 -12.73
N ILE A 48 18.53 1.26 -12.06
CA ILE A 48 17.35 1.64 -11.26
C ILE A 48 17.76 2.60 -10.13
N ALA A 49 18.78 2.25 -9.34
CA ALA A 49 19.26 3.08 -8.24
C ALA A 49 19.71 4.46 -8.71
N SER A 50 20.49 4.52 -9.79
CA SER A 50 20.94 5.77 -10.38
C SER A 50 19.76 6.62 -10.86
N LYS A 51 18.81 6.01 -11.57
CA LYS A 51 17.68 6.72 -12.17
C LYS A 51 16.72 7.27 -11.14
N LEU A 52 16.44 6.49 -10.10
CA LEU A 52 15.52 6.85 -9.02
C LEU A 52 16.21 7.60 -7.87
N LYS A 53 17.52 7.87 -8.00
CA LYS A 53 18.36 8.52 -6.98
C LYS A 53 18.32 7.80 -5.63
N ILE A 54 18.30 6.47 -5.64
CA ILE A 54 18.34 5.66 -4.42
C ILE A 54 19.74 5.81 -3.80
N PRO A 55 19.85 6.23 -2.53
CA PRO A 55 21.14 6.40 -1.87
C PRO A 55 21.83 5.06 -1.62
N GLU A 56 23.17 5.06 -1.60
CA GLU A 56 23.98 3.87 -1.29
C GLU A 56 23.75 3.34 0.13
N THR A 57 23.18 4.15 1.02
CA THR A 57 22.75 3.71 2.36
C THR A 57 21.59 2.71 2.30
N LEU A 58 20.82 2.70 1.20
CA LEU A 58 19.75 1.75 0.96
C LEU A 58 20.22 0.63 0.01
N TRP A 59 20.77 0.99 -1.16
CA TRP A 59 21.22 0.01 -2.16
C TRP A 59 22.75 0.02 -2.26
N ASN A 60 23.40 -0.72 -1.36
CA ASN A 60 24.86 -0.81 -1.31
C ASN A 60 25.38 -1.93 -2.23
N PHE A 61 25.82 -1.58 -3.43
CA PHE A 61 26.36 -2.54 -4.40
C PHE A 61 27.75 -3.11 -4.05
N SER A 62 28.37 -2.67 -2.94
CA SER A 62 29.54 -3.35 -2.37
C SER A 62 29.16 -4.62 -1.59
N LEU A 63 27.87 -4.85 -1.36
CA LEU A 63 27.31 -6.01 -0.69
C LEU A 63 26.43 -6.82 -1.67
N ASN A 64 26.29 -8.13 -1.42
CA ASN A 64 25.40 -8.98 -2.19
C ASN A 64 23.92 -8.56 -1.96
N PRO A 65 23.17 -8.19 -3.02
CA PRO A 65 21.78 -7.74 -2.87
C PRO A 65 20.84 -8.77 -2.24
N CYS A 66 21.08 -10.06 -2.49
CA CYS A 66 20.19 -11.13 -2.10
C CYS A 66 20.45 -11.67 -0.69
N THR A 67 21.69 -11.53 -0.18
CA THR A 67 22.09 -12.16 1.09
C THR A 67 22.58 -11.15 2.14
N GLN A 68 22.98 -9.95 1.72
CA GLN A 68 23.61 -8.96 2.61
C GLN A 68 22.84 -7.64 2.70
N TRP A 69 22.00 -7.27 1.72
CA TRP A 69 21.07 -6.13 1.90
C TRP A 69 20.06 -6.37 3.03
N ILE A 70 19.70 -7.65 3.27
CA ILE A 70 18.80 -8.06 4.36
C ILE A 70 19.36 -7.71 5.76
N LYS A 71 20.68 -7.45 5.89
CA LYS A 71 21.33 -7.08 7.16
C LYS A 71 21.46 -5.58 7.39
N ILE A 72 21.10 -4.74 6.41
CA ILE A 72 21.08 -3.29 6.56
C ILE A 72 19.66 -2.88 6.97
N ASN A 73 19.48 -2.77 8.29
CA ASN A 73 18.36 -2.17 8.99
C ASN A 73 16.99 -2.86 8.87
N GLU A 74 16.59 -3.46 9.98
CA GLU A 74 15.20 -3.78 10.33
C GLU A 74 14.29 -2.52 10.44
N SER A 75 14.66 -1.39 9.84
CA SER A 75 14.09 -0.06 10.10
C SER A 75 13.63 0.68 8.83
N PHE A 76 13.98 0.22 7.62
CA PHE A 76 13.62 0.89 6.37
C PHE A 76 13.16 -0.12 5.30
N PHE A 77 11.96 -0.68 5.48
CA PHE A 77 11.42 -1.76 4.63
C PHE A 77 10.83 -1.32 3.28
N ASN A 78 10.92 -0.02 2.99
CA ASN A 78 10.25 0.63 1.88
C ASN A 78 11.02 0.52 0.54
N HIS A 79 12.24 -0.02 0.53
CA HIS A 79 13.13 -0.04 -0.64
C HIS A 79 13.77 -1.42 -0.85
N HIS A 80 13.02 -2.50 -0.69
CA HIS A 80 13.57 -3.86 -0.61
C HIS A 80 13.59 -4.58 -1.94
N VAL A 81 14.68 -5.31 -2.16
CA VAL A 81 14.85 -6.25 -3.26
C VAL A 81 14.93 -7.65 -2.68
N TYR A 82 14.03 -8.53 -3.13
CA TYR A 82 14.01 -9.94 -2.74
C TYR A 82 14.50 -10.79 -3.89
N CYS A 83 15.37 -11.73 -3.55
CA CYS A 83 15.83 -12.73 -4.48
C CYS A 83 15.36 -14.13 -4.08
N GLN A 84 15.25 -15.01 -5.06
CA GLN A 84 14.96 -16.42 -4.84
C GLN A 84 15.93 -17.26 -5.68
N GLU A 85 16.36 -18.40 -5.12
CA GLU A 85 17.05 -19.44 -5.87
C GLU A 85 16.05 -20.13 -6.81
N ILE A 86 16.31 -20.11 -8.12
CA ILE A 86 15.46 -20.76 -9.12
C ILE A 86 16.26 -21.87 -9.79
N THR A 87 15.72 -23.09 -9.79
CA THR A 87 16.29 -24.23 -10.51
C THR A 87 15.73 -24.26 -11.92
N PRO A 88 16.57 -24.23 -12.98
CA PRO A 88 16.09 -24.41 -14.33
C PRO A 88 15.41 -25.78 -14.47
N THR A 89 14.15 -25.81 -14.91
CA THR A 89 13.47 -27.05 -15.28
C THR A 89 13.92 -27.43 -16.69
N ALA A 90 15.04 -28.17 -16.80
CA ALA A 90 15.42 -28.84 -18.04
C ALA A 90 15.84 -30.29 -17.76
N THR A 91 15.33 -31.16 -18.62
CA THR A 91 15.25 -32.62 -18.50
C THR A 91 16.56 -33.37 -18.69
N ASN A 92 17.71 -32.71 -18.83
CA ASN A 92 19.04 -33.34 -18.80
C ASN A 92 20.12 -32.25 -18.60
N ALA A 93 21.08 -32.56 -17.72
CA ALA A 93 22.33 -31.83 -17.39
C ALA A 93 22.28 -30.77 -16.25
N THR A 94 23.07 -31.08 -15.21
CA THR A 94 23.58 -30.22 -14.12
C THR A 94 22.68 -29.07 -13.64
N THR A 95 21.93 -29.34 -12.58
CA THR A 95 21.09 -28.39 -11.84
C THR A 95 21.94 -27.39 -11.03
N ASN A 96 22.55 -26.43 -11.72
CA ASN A 96 23.04 -25.24 -11.04
C ASN A 96 21.87 -24.28 -10.89
N THR A 97 21.37 -24.18 -9.66
CA THR A 97 20.44 -23.13 -9.26
C THR A 97 21.09 -21.76 -9.46
N THR A 98 20.30 -20.75 -9.79
CA THR A 98 20.76 -19.36 -9.88
C THR A 98 19.83 -18.46 -9.07
N TRP A 99 20.40 -17.46 -8.41
CA TRP A 99 19.60 -16.45 -7.71
C TRP A 99 19.04 -15.46 -8.72
N HIS A 100 17.77 -15.09 -8.56
CA HIS A 100 17.12 -14.09 -9.38
C HIS A 100 16.34 -13.11 -8.50
N VAL A 101 16.24 -11.85 -8.93
CA VAL A 101 15.34 -10.87 -8.33
C VAL A 101 13.90 -11.28 -8.64
N VAL A 102 13.11 -11.48 -7.59
CA VAL A 102 11.70 -11.90 -7.70
C VAL A 102 10.72 -10.84 -7.18
N SER A 103 11.14 -9.95 -6.29
CA SER A 103 10.28 -8.85 -5.82
C SER A 103 11.07 -7.57 -5.62
N ILE A 104 10.49 -6.44 -6.01
CA ILE A 104 11.00 -5.11 -5.72
C ILE A 104 9.87 -4.28 -5.11
N PHE A 105 10.15 -3.67 -3.96
CA PHE A 105 9.27 -2.72 -3.28
C PHE A 105 9.99 -1.38 -3.16
N LEU A 106 9.41 -0.34 -3.74
CA LEU A 106 9.97 1.00 -3.82
C LEU A 106 8.90 2.03 -3.43
N GLU A 107 8.86 2.39 -2.15
CA GLU A 107 7.92 3.33 -1.55
C GLU A 107 8.67 4.55 -1.02
N SER A 108 8.41 5.74 -1.55
CA SER A 108 8.80 7.02 -0.95
C SER A 108 8.37 8.21 -1.80
N ASN A 109 7.93 9.28 -1.14
CA ASN A 109 7.81 10.60 -1.75
C ASN A 109 9.13 11.23 -2.21
N MET A 110 10.28 10.70 -1.80
CA MET A 110 11.58 11.22 -2.20
C MET A 110 12.08 10.64 -3.53
N MET A 111 11.44 9.58 -4.05
CA MET A 111 11.75 9.09 -5.38
C MET A 111 11.18 10.03 -6.43
N GLN A 112 12.01 10.40 -7.40
CA GLN A 112 11.64 11.31 -8.47
C GLN A 112 12.34 10.90 -9.77
N GLY A 113 11.75 11.33 -10.89
CA GLY A 113 12.22 10.97 -12.22
C GLY A 113 11.41 9.83 -12.84
N PRO A 114 11.72 9.45 -14.09
CA PRO A 114 10.88 8.55 -14.85
C PRO A 114 11.10 7.08 -14.47
N LEU A 115 10.07 6.26 -14.71
CA LEU A 115 10.13 4.80 -14.57
C LEU A 115 11.37 4.20 -15.31
N PRO A 116 12.24 3.43 -14.64
CA PRO A 116 13.44 2.88 -15.26
C PRO A 116 13.12 1.78 -16.28
N ARG A 117 13.58 1.96 -17.52
CA ARG A 117 13.49 0.93 -18.59
C ARG A 117 14.20 -0.38 -18.21
N SER A 118 15.25 -0.28 -17.40
CA SER A 118 16.04 -1.43 -16.93
C SER A 118 15.25 -2.41 -16.07
N LEU A 119 14.07 -2.03 -15.55
CA LEU A 119 13.17 -2.99 -14.90
C LEU A 119 12.83 -4.16 -15.81
N GLY A 120 12.67 -3.93 -17.12
CA GLY A 120 12.36 -4.99 -18.08
C GLY A 120 13.46 -6.05 -18.26
N SER A 121 14.67 -5.83 -17.71
CA SER A 121 15.74 -6.83 -17.67
C SER A 121 15.54 -7.89 -16.58
N LEU A 122 14.60 -7.69 -15.64
CA LEU A 122 14.32 -8.59 -14.53
C LEU A 122 13.22 -9.60 -14.92
N SER A 123 13.56 -10.57 -15.77
CA SER A 123 12.58 -11.51 -16.36
C SER A 123 11.88 -12.44 -15.36
N ASN A 124 12.51 -12.68 -14.20
CA ASN A 124 11.97 -13.50 -13.11
C ASN A 124 11.20 -12.69 -12.05
N LEU A 125 11.00 -11.39 -12.27
CA LEU A 125 10.27 -10.53 -11.35
C LEU A 125 8.82 -10.98 -11.27
N LYS A 126 8.38 -11.34 -10.05
CA LYS A 126 7.03 -11.81 -9.71
C LYS A 126 6.19 -10.69 -9.08
N ARG A 127 6.82 -9.76 -8.35
CA ARG A 127 6.14 -8.63 -7.71
C ARG A 127 6.91 -7.33 -7.93
N LEU A 128 6.20 -6.30 -8.36
CA LEU A 128 6.72 -4.94 -8.44
C LEU A 128 5.73 -3.99 -7.77
N ASP A 129 6.21 -3.26 -6.77
CA ASP A 129 5.42 -2.27 -6.04
C ASP A 129 6.15 -0.92 -6.03
N MET A 130 5.51 0.09 -6.61
CA MET A 130 6.01 1.45 -6.74
C MET A 130 4.92 2.49 -6.42
N GLN A 131 4.06 2.19 -5.45
CA GLN A 131 2.92 3.04 -5.05
C GLN A 131 3.35 4.25 -4.21
N GLY A 132 2.62 5.36 -4.32
CA GLY A 132 2.80 6.55 -3.46
C GLY A 132 4.21 7.17 -3.59
N THR A 133 4.73 7.18 -4.82
CA THR A 133 6.03 7.78 -5.16
C THR A 133 5.84 9.07 -5.95
N SER A 134 6.88 9.91 -6.05
CA SER A 134 6.84 11.09 -6.94
C SER A 134 7.44 10.80 -8.32
N LEU A 135 7.31 9.55 -8.79
CA LEU A 135 7.82 9.10 -10.08
C LEU A 135 7.01 9.66 -11.23
N GLU A 136 7.63 9.69 -12.39
CA GLU A 136 7.05 10.25 -13.61
C GLU A 136 6.80 9.16 -14.65
N GLY A 137 5.68 9.25 -15.37
CA GLY A 137 5.47 8.44 -16.56
C GLY A 137 6.11 9.03 -17.82
N PRO A 138 5.82 8.45 -19.01
CA PRO A 138 4.92 7.32 -19.24
C PRO A 138 5.50 5.98 -18.80
N PHE A 139 4.67 4.95 -18.79
CA PHE A 139 5.11 3.57 -18.61
C PHE A 139 6.06 3.13 -19.74
N PRO A 140 7.22 2.54 -19.43
CA PRO A 140 8.19 2.15 -20.45
C PRO A 140 7.73 0.88 -21.18
N PRO A 141 7.94 0.77 -22.50
CA PRO A 141 7.53 -0.40 -23.28
C PRO A 141 8.17 -1.72 -22.82
N GLU A 142 9.30 -1.63 -22.14
CA GLU A 142 10.00 -2.74 -21.52
C GLU A 142 9.19 -3.46 -20.42
N PHE A 143 8.09 -2.88 -19.91
CA PHE A 143 7.18 -3.57 -18.97
C PHE A 143 6.49 -4.79 -19.61
N SER A 144 6.41 -4.85 -20.94
CA SER A 144 5.94 -6.03 -21.66
C SER A 144 6.84 -7.27 -21.49
N SER A 145 8.05 -7.09 -20.98
CA SER A 145 9.04 -8.16 -20.76
C SER A 145 8.83 -8.94 -19.44
N PHE A 146 7.90 -8.52 -18.58
CA PHE A 146 7.68 -9.10 -17.26
C PHE A 146 6.96 -10.47 -17.26
N GLN A 147 7.49 -11.47 -17.96
CA GLN A 147 6.79 -12.75 -18.20
C GLN A 147 6.37 -13.51 -16.91
N ALA A 148 7.11 -13.33 -15.81
CA ALA A 148 6.85 -13.97 -14.53
C ALA A 148 6.00 -13.15 -13.55
N ILE A 149 5.61 -11.92 -13.91
CA ILE A 149 4.93 -11.01 -12.97
C ILE A 149 3.54 -11.52 -12.61
N MET A 150 3.26 -11.48 -11.32
CA MET A 150 2.00 -11.89 -10.72
C MET A 150 1.29 -10.71 -10.06
N GLU A 151 2.05 -9.78 -9.48
CA GLU A 151 1.53 -8.58 -8.84
C GLU A 151 2.28 -7.36 -9.37
N LEU A 152 1.56 -6.45 -10.03
CA LEU A 152 2.11 -5.19 -10.53
C LEU A 152 1.31 -4.03 -9.94
N ARG A 153 1.93 -3.25 -9.06
CA ARG A 153 1.32 -2.06 -8.45
C ARG A 153 2.18 -0.84 -8.72
N VAL A 154 1.69 0.06 -9.55
CA VAL A 154 2.35 1.32 -9.89
C VAL A 154 1.27 2.38 -9.92
N SER A 155 1.21 3.21 -8.89
CA SER A 155 0.18 4.24 -8.71
C SER A 155 0.78 5.59 -8.34
N ASP A 156 -0.02 6.64 -8.50
CA ASP A 156 0.34 8.03 -8.15
C ASP A 156 1.53 8.60 -8.96
N LEU A 157 1.65 8.20 -10.23
CA LEU A 157 2.66 8.76 -11.13
C LEU A 157 2.30 10.19 -11.58
N LYS A 158 3.31 11.06 -11.61
CA LYS A 158 3.24 12.40 -12.19
C LYS A 158 3.44 12.37 -13.70
N ASN A 159 2.82 13.32 -14.39
CA ASN A 159 3.04 13.56 -15.83
C ASN A 159 2.89 12.31 -16.72
N THR A 160 2.15 11.29 -16.28
CA THR A 160 2.07 10.02 -17.03
C THR A 160 1.51 10.27 -18.41
N GLY A 161 0.31 10.88 -18.46
CA GLY A 161 -0.46 10.99 -19.69
C GLY A 161 -0.52 9.66 -20.46
N GLY A 162 -1.01 9.70 -21.70
CA GLY A 162 -0.89 8.56 -22.60
C GLY A 162 -1.86 7.42 -22.33
N SER A 163 -1.67 6.33 -23.08
CA SER A 163 -2.55 5.17 -23.13
C SER A 163 -2.23 4.14 -22.04
N PHE A 164 -3.10 3.15 -21.94
CA PHE A 164 -2.87 1.95 -21.14
C PHE A 164 -1.47 1.33 -21.43
N PRO A 165 -0.70 0.91 -20.41
CA PRO A 165 0.65 0.35 -20.57
C PRO A 165 0.66 -1.03 -21.26
N PRO A 166 1.76 -1.42 -21.93
CA PRO A 166 1.83 -2.66 -22.71
C PRO A 166 1.99 -3.89 -21.80
N LEU A 167 0.87 -4.31 -21.21
CA LEU A 167 0.75 -5.36 -20.21
C LEU A 167 -0.09 -6.55 -20.71
N GLU A 168 -0.51 -6.52 -21.98
CA GLU A 168 -1.47 -7.48 -22.57
C GLU A 168 -0.92 -8.91 -22.65
N LYS A 169 0.41 -9.07 -22.61
CA LYS A 169 1.10 -10.36 -22.72
C LYS A 169 1.44 -10.99 -21.38
N LEU A 170 1.09 -10.34 -20.26
CA LEU A 170 1.49 -10.76 -18.91
C LEU A 170 0.54 -11.84 -18.37
N ILE A 171 0.54 -13.02 -18.99
CA ILE A 171 -0.39 -14.12 -18.68
C ILE A 171 -0.32 -14.66 -17.24
N SER A 172 0.76 -14.33 -16.51
CA SER A 172 0.96 -14.70 -15.10
C SER A 172 0.32 -13.73 -14.12
N LEU A 173 -0.11 -12.55 -14.59
CA LEU A 173 -0.61 -11.45 -13.79
C LEU A 173 -1.91 -11.85 -13.07
N LYS A 174 -1.96 -11.58 -11.76
CA LYS A 174 -3.09 -11.85 -10.88
C LYS A 174 -3.67 -10.57 -10.29
N GLU A 175 -2.79 -9.64 -9.92
CA GLU A 175 -3.17 -8.37 -9.33
C GLU A 175 -2.50 -7.22 -10.07
N LEU A 176 -3.32 -6.27 -10.50
CA LEU A 176 -2.90 -5.05 -11.17
C LEU A 176 -3.46 -3.84 -10.46
N ASP A 177 -2.60 -2.90 -10.06
CA ASP A 177 -2.99 -1.57 -9.59
C ASP A 177 -2.26 -0.51 -10.43
N LEU A 178 -3.04 0.21 -11.24
CA LEU A 178 -2.62 1.37 -12.03
C LEU A 178 -3.40 2.62 -11.62
N SER A 179 -3.91 2.66 -10.39
CA SER A 179 -4.71 3.78 -9.91
C SER A 179 -3.89 5.08 -9.85
N PHE A 180 -4.57 6.23 -9.90
CA PHE A 180 -3.95 7.55 -9.74
C PHE A 180 -2.86 7.91 -10.77
N ASN A 181 -2.91 7.35 -11.98
CA ASN A 181 -1.87 7.61 -12.99
C ASN A 181 -2.29 8.59 -14.09
N ASN A 182 -3.54 9.09 -14.08
CA ASN A 182 -4.04 9.97 -15.15
C ASN A 182 -3.88 9.39 -16.57
N LEU A 183 -4.03 8.06 -16.71
CA LEU A 183 -4.02 7.35 -17.98
C LEU A 183 -5.30 7.63 -18.77
N THR A 184 -5.19 7.74 -20.09
CA THR A 184 -6.28 8.10 -21.01
C THR A 184 -6.52 7.00 -22.05
N GLY A 185 -7.58 7.14 -22.85
CA GLY A 185 -7.87 6.22 -23.97
C GLY A 185 -8.68 5.00 -23.54
N GLU A 186 -8.48 3.88 -24.23
CA GLU A 186 -9.26 2.65 -24.02
C GLU A 186 -8.45 1.59 -23.26
N ILE A 187 -9.14 0.72 -22.52
CA ILE A 187 -8.55 -0.47 -21.94
C ILE A 187 -8.40 -1.53 -23.06
N PRO A 188 -7.21 -2.12 -23.28
CA PRO A 188 -7.02 -3.08 -24.37
C PRO A 188 -7.90 -4.32 -24.18
N LYS A 189 -8.73 -4.66 -25.18
CA LYS A 189 -9.63 -5.85 -25.15
C LYS A 189 -8.90 -7.16 -24.87
N SER A 190 -7.61 -7.24 -25.19
CA SER A 190 -6.76 -8.39 -24.89
C SER A 190 -6.62 -8.67 -23.38
N PHE A 191 -7.00 -7.75 -22.49
CA PHE A 191 -7.07 -7.98 -21.05
C PHE A 191 -8.08 -9.05 -20.65
N GLU A 192 -9.11 -9.28 -21.46
CA GLU A 192 -10.04 -10.42 -21.30
C GLU A 192 -9.32 -11.77 -21.37
N ASN A 193 -8.16 -11.84 -22.04
CA ASN A 193 -7.37 -13.07 -22.17
C ASN A 193 -6.46 -13.33 -20.96
N LEU A 194 -6.35 -12.40 -20.01
CA LEU A 194 -5.56 -12.58 -18.79
C LEU A 194 -6.35 -13.41 -17.77
N GLY A 195 -6.56 -14.70 -18.06
CA GLY A 195 -7.42 -15.59 -17.27
C GLY A 195 -6.98 -15.85 -15.82
N ARG A 196 -5.82 -15.33 -15.38
CA ARG A 196 -5.35 -15.37 -13.99
C ARG A 196 -5.57 -14.06 -13.23
N LEU A 197 -5.96 -12.98 -13.91
CA LEU A 197 -6.19 -11.67 -13.33
C LEU A 197 -7.46 -11.72 -12.47
N THR A 198 -7.28 -11.61 -11.15
CA THR A 198 -8.39 -11.64 -10.17
C THR A 198 -8.74 -10.26 -9.67
N THR A 199 -7.75 -9.35 -9.64
CA THR A 199 -7.91 -8.00 -9.09
C THR A 199 -7.30 -6.99 -10.06
N MET A 200 -8.08 -5.99 -10.45
CA MET A 200 -7.64 -4.90 -11.32
C MET A 200 -8.18 -3.57 -10.78
N ASP A 201 -7.28 -2.71 -10.32
CA ASP A 201 -7.58 -1.34 -9.94
C ASP A 201 -7.01 -0.38 -10.98
N ILE A 202 -7.90 0.31 -11.67
CA ILE A 202 -7.58 1.35 -12.66
C ILE A 202 -8.31 2.65 -12.35
N SER A 203 -8.81 2.77 -11.12
CA SER A 203 -9.54 3.96 -10.68
C SER A 203 -8.64 5.20 -10.72
N TYR A 204 -9.24 6.39 -10.76
CA TYR A 204 -8.47 7.66 -10.81
C TYR A 204 -7.56 7.78 -12.04
N ASN A 205 -8.07 7.28 -13.16
CA ASN A 205 -7.58 7.54 -14.50
C ASN A 205 -8.70 8.21 -15.33
N THR A 206 -8.39 8.60 -16.57
CA THR A 206 -9.26 9.34 -17.48
C THR A 206 -9.56 8.53 -18.76
N PHE A 207 -9.81 7.23 -18.60
CA PHE A 207 -10.20 6.34 -19.70
C PHE A 207 -11.55 6.71 -20.31
N THR A 208 -11.67 6.59 -21.64
CA THR A 208 -12.86 6.97 -22.41
C THR A 208 -13.84 5.82 -22.61
N ASP A 209 -13.38 4.57 -22.48
CA ASP A 209 -14.20 3.37 -22.60
C ASP A 209 -13.80 2.34 -21.53
N LEU A 210 -14.80 1.87 -20.77
CA LEU A 210 -14.66 0.86 -19.72
C LEU A 210 -15.28 -0.49 -20.12
N SER A 211 -15.88 -0.60 -21.32
CA SER A 211 -16.61 -1.81 -21.77
C SER A 211 -15.72 -3.05 -21.94
N SER A 212 -14.41 -2.86 -22.06
CA SER A 212 -13.38 -3.91 -22.14
C SER A 212 -12.73 -4.23 -20.79
N ALA A 213 -13.14 -3.56 -19.71
CA ALA A 213 -12.71 -3.94 -18.38
C ALA A 213 -13.41 -5.26 -17.97
N PRO A 214 -12.79 -6.11 -17.12
CA PRO A 214 -13.45 -7.31 -16.59
C PRO A 214 -14.83 -6.97 -15.98
N PRO A 215 -15.82 -7.88 -15.98
CA PRO A 215 -17.20 -7.61 -15.57
C PRO A 215 -17.37 -7.00 -14.16
N ASN A 216 -16.37 -7.14 -13.29
CA ASN A 216 -16.34 -6.54 -11.95
C ASN A 216 -16.02 -5.02 -11.95
N CYS A 217 -15.70 -4.44 -13.10
CA CYS A 217 -15.30 -3.03 -13.25
C CYS A 217 -16.40 -2.15 -13.85
N GLU A 218 -17.53 -2.71 -14.31
CA GLU A 218 -18.65 -1.91 -14.79
C GLU A 218 -19.35 -1.21 -13.62
N GLN A 219 -19.17 0.10 -13.52
CA GLN A 219 -20.06 0.96 -12.74
C GLN A 219 -21.47 0.79 -13.30
N GLU A 220 -22.41 0.35 -12.47
CA GLU A 220 -23.83 0.52 -12.75
C GLU A 220 -24.12 2.02 -12.88
N SER A 221 -23.98 2.55 -14.09
CA SER A 221 -24.56 3.82 -14.51
C SER A 221 -26.07 3.63 -14.63
N ARG A 222 -26.72 3.52 -13.49
CA ARG A 222 -28.16 3.71 -13.36
C ARG A 222 -28.34 4.92 -12.47
N ILE A 223 -28.91 5.98 -13.05
CA ILE A 223 -29.46 7.14 -12.33
C ILE A 223 -29.98 6.66 -10.98
N ALA A 224 -29.41 7.19 -9.89
CA ALA A 224 -29.72 6.72 -8.54
C ALA A 224 -31.24 6.65 -8.38
N SER A 225 -31.74 5.44 -8.09
CA SER A 225 -33.18 5.13 -8.00
C SER A 225 -33.97 6.07 -7.07
N CYS A 226 -33.27 6.77 -6.17
CA CYS A 226 -33.82 7.72 -5.22
C CYS A 226 -34.19 9.10 -5.81
N LEU A 227 -33.75 9.44 -7.03
CA LEU A 227 -34.16 10.67 -7.71
C LEU A 227 -35.46 10.51 -8.51
N LYS A 228 -36.06 9.31 -8.50
CA LYS A 228 -37.40 9.10 -9.06
C LYS A 228 -38.43 9.63 -8.06
N LYS A 229 -39.16 10.67 -8.48
CA LYS A 229 -40.39 11.11 -7.81
C LYS A 229 -41.33 9.91 -7.72
N ASP A 230 -41.80 9.59 -6.52
CA ASP A 230 -42.77 8.52 -6.21
C ASP A 230 -42.25 7.06 -6.23
N LEU A 231 -41.11 6.78 -5.57
CA LEU A 231 -40.80 5.40 -5.15
C LEU A 231 -41.31 5.13 -3.72
N PRO A 232 -42.19 4.14 -3.49
CA PRO A 232 -42.45 3.66 -2.14
C PRO A 232 -41.20 2.94 -1.60
N CYS A 233 -40.63 3.47 -0.52
CA CYS A 233 -39.58 2.79 0.23
C CYS A 233 -40.20 1.60 0.99
N ASP A 234 -40.43 0.48 0.32
CA ASP A 234 -40.86 -0.75 0.98
C ASP A 234 -39.64 -1.57 1.40
N GLY A 235 -39.16 -1.28 2.61
CA GLY A 235 -38.06 -1.99 3.22
C GLY A 235 -37.65 -1.32 4.52
N THR A 236 -37.82 -2.01 5.64
CA THR A 236 -37.17 -1.64 6.89
C THR A 236 -35.66 -1.86 6.72
N PRO A 237 -34.81 -0.81 6.87
CA PRO A 237 -33.37 -0.98 6.77
C PRO A 237 -32.89 -1.91 7.89
N LYS A 238 -32.33 -3.07 7.53
CA LYS A 238 -31.57 -3.92 8.46
C LYS A 238 -30.11 -3.45 8.55
N SER A 239 -29.89 -2.15 8.73
CA SER A 239 -28.56 -1.62 9.01
C SER A 239 -28.40 -1.52 10.52
N GLU A 240 -27.33 -2.07 11.07
CA GLU A 240 -26.95 -1.75 12.45
C GLU A 240 -26.71 -0.24 12.54
N SER A 241 -27.40 0.46 13.44
CA SER A 241 -27.26 1.90 13.64
C SER A 241 -27.06 2.23 15.11
N VAL A 242 -26.48 3.40 15.38
CA VAL A 242 -26.31 3.95 16.73
C VAL A 242 -26.82 5.37 16.78
N ILE A 243 -27.52 5.73 17.86
CA ILE A 243 -28.01 7.09 18.08
C ILE A 243 -27.03 7.83 18.97
N VAL A 244 -26.53 8.96 18.48
CA VAL A 244 -25.54 9.80 19.15
C VAL A 244 -25.96 11.25 19.04
N ASP A 245 -26.14 11.93 20.17
CA ASP A 245 -26.66 13.31 20.24
C ASP A 245 -27.96 13.52 19.46
N GLY A 246 -28.86 12.53 19.48
CA GLY A 246 -30.14 12.55 18.77
C GLY A 246 -30.05 12.32 17.25
N ASN A 247 -28.85 12.05 16.71
CA ASN A 247 -28.64 11.71 15.30
C ASN A 247 -28.39 10.21 15.14
N GLU A 248 -28.98 9.61 14.11
CA GLU A 248 -28.75 8.21 13.75
C GLU A 248 -27.50 8.09 12.86
N TYR A 249 -26.58 7.21 13.26
CA TYR A 249 -25.38 6.85 12.49
C TYR A 249 -25.51 5.41 12.02
N GLU A 250 -25.38 5.20 10.72
CA GLU A 250 -25.35 3.87 10.11
C GLU A 250 -23.96 3.25 10.28
N ARG A 251 -23.88 2.00 10.76
CA ARG A 251 -22.61 1.27 10.91
C ARG A 251 -22.08 0.89 9.52
N ASP A 252 -20.78 1.12 9.33
CA ASP A 252 -20.04 0.55 8.23
C ASP A 252 -19.81 -0.95 8.47
N THR A 253 -20.58 -1.80 7.78
CA THR A 253 -20.56 -3.27 7.95
C THR A 253 -19.61 -3.98 6.98
N SER A 254 -18.97 -3.25 6.06
CA SER A 254 -18.10 -3.87 5.06
C SER A 254 -16.72 -4.19 5.62
N LEU A 255 -16.37 -5.47 5.68
CA LEU A 255 -15.05 -5.94 6.07
C LEU A 255 -14.02 -5.89 4.92
N GLU A 256 -14.48 -5.78 3.68
CA GLU A 256 -13.63 -5.69 2.49
C GLU A 256 -13.14 -4.25 2.28
N GLY A 257 -11.92 -4.09 1.74
CA GLY A 257 -11.38 -2.75 1.46
C GLY A 257 -10.26 -2.63 0.42
N LYS A 258 -9.79 -3.74 -0.17
CA LYS A 258 -8.86 -3.68 -1.33
C LYS A 258 -9.65 -3.29 -2.58
N SER A 259 -9.36 -2.12 -3.15
CA SER A 259 -9.87 -1.70 -4.47
C SER A 259 -11.37 -1.98 -4.69
N LYS A 260 -12.21 -1.48 -3.76
CA LYS A 260 -13.62 -1.88 -3.63
C LYS A 260 -14.54 -0.67 -3.80
N TYR A 261 -15.69 -0.90 -4.42
CA TYR A 261 -16.87 -0.05 -4.28
C TYR A 261 -17.91 -0.76 -3.39
N PHE A 262 -18.45 -0.03 -2.42
CA PHE A 262 -19.49 -0.50 -1.51
C PHE A 262 -20.64 0.49 -1.50
N LEU A 263 -21.86 -0.02 -1.67
CA LEU A 263 -23.11 0.73 -1.53
C LEU A 263 -23.84 0.23 -0.28
N SER A 264 -24.14 1.13 0.65
CA SER A 264 -24.87 0.75 1.86
C SER A 264 -26.30 0.30 1.53
N SER A 265 -26.87 -0.53 2.41
CA SER A 265 -28.24 -1.03 2.27
C SER A 265 -29.28 0.09 2.30
N SER A 266 -29.01 1.18 3.02
CA SER A 266 -29.86 2.38 3.03
C SER A 266 -29.80 3.17 1.72
N ARG A 267 -28.78 2.91 0.88
CA ARG A 267 -28.45 3.64 -0.36
C ARG A 267 -28.23 5.14 -0.16
N LYS A 268 -28.06 5.60 1.09
CA LYS A 268 -27.70 6.98 1.42
C LYS A 268 -26.19 7.22 1.34
N TRP A 269 -25.42 6.16 1.51
CA TRP A 269 -23.96 6.19 1.52
C TRP A 269 -23.38 5.16 0.58
N ALA A 270 -22.29 5.54 -0.06
CA ALA A 270 -21.38 4.61 -0.71
C ALA A 270 -19.95 5.00 -0.39
N TYR A 271 -19.02 4.07 -0.54
CA TYR A 271 -17.60 4.40 -0.54
C TYR A 271 -16.86 3.65 -1.63
N SER A 272 -15.73 4.21 -2.03
CA SER A 272 -14.75 3.59 -2.91
C SER A 272 -13.38 3.65 -2.27
N SER A 273 -12.67 2.52 -2.25
CA SER A 273 -11.31 2.39 -1.74
C SER A 273 -10.34 1.96 -2.84
N THR A 274 -9.06 2.30 -2.71
CA THR A 274 -7.98 1.86 -3.61
C THR A 274 -6.72 1.52 -2.82
N GLY A 275 -5.87 0.70 -3.42
CA GLY A 275 -4.57 0.34 -2.87
C GLY A 275 -4.57 -0.89 -1.97
N TYR A 276 -3.35 -1.26 -1.58
CA TYR A 276 -3.06 -2.52 -0.91
C TYR A 276 -2.01 -2.37 0.21
N PHE A 277 -2.23 -3.01 1.35
CA PHE A 277 -1.27 -3.07 2.45
C PHE A 277 -0.18 -4.12 2.19
N ILE A 278 0.98 -3.66 1.74
CA ILE A 278 2.07 -4.48 1.15
C ILE A 278 2.55 -5.63 2.04
N TRP A 279 2.71 -5.38 3.34
CA TRP A 279 3.20 -6.37 4.33
C TRP A 279 2.10 -6.97 5.19
N ALA A 280 0.84 -6.62 4.93
CA ALA A 280 -0.30 -7.14 5.65
C ALA A 280 -1.44 -7.45 4.66
N PRO A 281 -1.31 -8.55 3.88
CA PRO A 281 -2.35 -9.00 2.97
C PRO A 281 -3.71 -9.14 3.64
N ASP A 282 -3.70 -9.56 4.90
CA ASP A 282 -4.90 -9.84 5.68
C ASP A 282 -5.20 -8.71 6.68
N ALA A 283 -4.56 -7.54 6.55
CA ALA A 283 -4.86 -6.39 7.40
C ALA A 283 -6.33 -6.03 7.30
N PRO A 284 -6.99 -5.75 8.44
CA PRO A 284 -8.36 -5.29 8.41
C PRO A 284 -8.41 -3.88 7.82
N PHE A 285 -9.49 -3.58 7.09
CA PHE A 285 -9.80 -2.23 6.62
C PHE A 285 -10.72 -1.47 7.58
N VAL A 286 -11.11 -2.13 8.67
CA VAL A 286 -11.86 -1.57 9.79
C VAL A 286 -11.17 -2.00 11.07
N GLU A 287 -10.65 -1.04 11.83
CA GLU A 287 -10.03 -1.29 13.12
C GLU A 287 -11.06 -1.15 14.22
N GLU A 288 -10.97 -2.02 15.23
CA GLU A 288 -11.80 -1.97 16.42
C GLU A 288 -10.94 -1.71 17.66
N ASN A 289 -11.33 -0.72 18.47
CA ASN A 289 -10.68 -0.47 19.75
C ASN A 289 -11.72 -0.13 20.82
N ALA A 290 -12.34 -1.18 21.38
CA ALA A 290 -13.46 -1.07 22.31
C ALA A 290 -13.08 -0.59 23.72
N SER A 291 -11.79 -0.51 24.08
CA SER A 291 -11.38 -0.71 25.48
C SER A 291 -10.64 0.45 26.16
N LEU A 292 -10.28 1.54 25.46
CA LEU A 292 -9.31 2.51 26.02
C LEU A 292 -9.81 3.95 26.20
N PHE A 293 -10.97 4.32 25.67
CA PHE A 293 -11.34 5.74 25.59
C PHE A 293 -12.63 6.06 26.32
N THR A 294 -12.54 6.91 27.35
CA THR A 294 -13.68 7.52 28.04
C THR A 294 -13.92 8.90 27.42
N MET A 295 -14.70 8.96 26.34
CA MET A 295 -14.99 10.21 25.65
C MET A 295 -16.50 10.43 25.48
N PRO A 296 -16.96 11.68 25.31
CA PRO A 296 -18.31 11.93 24.83
C PRO A 296 -18.50 11.18 23.50
N ASN A 297 -19.63 10.49 23.36
CA ASN A 297 -19.97 9.76 22.14
C ASN A 297 -18.99 8.65 21.76
N THR A 298 -18.43 7.96 22.76
CA THR A 298 -17.45 6.86 22.58
C THR A 298 -17.89 5.82 21.54
N GLU A 299 -19.20 5.57 21.40
CA GLU A 299 -19.75 4.66 20.41
C GLU A 299 -19.29 4.95 18.96
N LEU A 300 -19.11 6.23 18.58
CA LEU A 300 -18.65 6.61 17.23
C LEU A 300 -17.18 6.29 16.99
N TYR A 301 -16.38 6.15 18.04
CA TYR A 301 -14.92 6.00 17.96
C TYR A 301 -14.46 4.59 18.31
N LYS A 302 -15.38 3.65 18.53
CA LYS A 302 -15.07 2.23 18.76
C LYS A 302 -14.47 1.57 17.53
N THR A 303 -14.88 2.02 16.34
CA THR A 303 -14.36 1.50 15.08
C THR A 303 -13.93 2.65 14.17
N ALA A 304 -12.99 2.38 13.27
CA ALA A 304 -12.61 3.32 12.22
C ALA A 304 -12.21 2.60 10.94
N ARG A 305 -12.61 3.14 9.78
CA ARG A 305 -12.15 2.64 8.49
C ARG A 305 -10.76 3.21 8.20
N LEU A 306 -9.86 2.33 7.75
CA LEU A 306 -8.54 2.69 7.23
C LEU A 306 -8.36 2.22 5.80
N ASN A 307 -7.40 2.83 5.11
CA ASN A 307 -7.11 2.53 3.73
C ASN A 307 -5.67 2.95 3.37
N PRO A 308 -4.89 2.16 2.60
CA PRO A 308 -3.51 2.48 2.26
C PRO A 308 -3.34 3.72 1.38
N LEU A 309 -4.16 3.89 0.33
CA LEU A 309 -3.95 4.95 -0.67
C LEU A 309 -5.07 5.98 -0.64
N SER A 310 -6.29 5.57 -0.98
CA SER A 310 -7.38 6.53 -1.15
C SER A 310 -8.72 5.95 -0.77
N LEU A 311 -9.45 6.71 0.04
CA LEU A 311 -10.79 6.41 0.50
C LEU A 311 -11.73 7.55 0.12
N LYS A 312 -12.73 7.26 -0.70
CA LYS A 312 -13.81 8.20 -1.04
C LYS A 312 -15.11 7.76 -0.43
N TYR A 313 -15.82 8.68 0.18
CA TYR A 313 -17.21 8.53 0.59
C TYR A 313 -18.11 9.39 -0.29
N TYR A 314 -19.28 8.85 -0.60
CA TYR A 314 -20.33 9.50 -1.36
C TYR A 314 -21.58 9.57 -0.48
N GLY A 315 -22.02 10.78 -0.17
CA GLY A 315 -23.36 11.04 0.32
C GLY A 315 -24.30 11.10 -0.88
N LEU A 316 -25.24 10.17 -0.98
CA LEU A 316 -26.13 10.01 -2.13
C LEU A 316 -27.50 10.64 -1.83
N CYS A 317 -28.22 10.97 -2.90
CA CYS A 317 -29.62 11.40 -2.83
C CYS A 317 -29.83 12.70 -2.02
N LEU A 318 -28.85 13.58 -2.02
CA LEU A 318 -28.94 14.90 -1.37
C LEU A 318 -29.69 15.87 -2.28
N GLN A 319 -30.36 16.86 -1.70
CA GLN A 319 -30.94 17.96 -2.48
C GLN A 319 -29.84 18.97 -2.84
N PRO A 320 -29.99 19.74 -3.93
CA PRO A 320 -29.07 20.84 -4.20
C PRO A 320 -29.10 21.85 -3.05
N GLY A 321 -27.95 22.18 -2.48
CA GLY A 321 -27.89 23.08 -1.33
C GLY A 321 -26.57 23.02 -0.57
N ASN A 322 -26.47 23.89 0.44
CA ASN A 322 -25.33 23.90 1.36
C ASN A 322 -25.52 22.90 2.48
N TYR A 323 -24.50 22.09 2.70
CA TYR A 323 -24.43 21.10 3.76
C TYR A 323 -23.23 21.37 4.68
N THR A 324 -23.45 21.14 5.96
CA THR A 324 -22.42 21.08 6.98
C THR A 324 -21.93 19.64 7.09
N VAL A 325 -20.67 19.42 6.72
CA VAL A 325 -19.99 18.12 6.79
C VAL A 325 -19.15 18.09 8.06
N LYS A 326 -19.43 17.15 8.96
CA LYS A 326 -18.65 16.86 10.16
C LYS A 326 -17.87 15.57 9.96
N LEU A 327 -16.55 15.67 10.03
CA LEU A 327 -15.65 14.53 9.97
C LEU A 327 -15.16 14.21 11.39
N HIS A 328 -15.43 12.99 11.85
CA HIS A 328 -15.07 12.51 13.17
C HIS A 328 -13.83 11.61 13.08
N PHE A 329 -12.76 12.01 13.76
CA PHE A 329 -11.49 11.29 13.77
C PHE A 329 -11.09 10.92 15.20
N ALA A 330 -10.50 9.74 15.38
CA ALA A 330 -9.72 9.40 16.57
C ALA A 330 -8.56 8.49 16.15
N GLU A 331 -7.34 8.76 16.62
CA GLU A 331 -6.22 7.86 16.39
C GLU A 331 -6.33 6.70 17.37
N ILE A 332 -6.80 5.56 16.87
CA ILE A 332 -7.07 4.34 17.65
C ILE A 332 -6.08 3.20 17.35
N VAL A 333 -5.16 3.40 16.40
CA VAL A 333 -4.12 2.41 16.02
C VAL A 333 -2.82 2.74 16.75
N PHE A 334 -2.38 4.00 16.71
CA PHE A 334 -1.10 4.43 17.31
C PHE A 334 -1.30 4.87 18.78
N THR A 335 -1.69 3.95 19.67
CA THR A 335 -2.13 4.28 21.05
C THR A 335 -1.06 3.98 22.12
N PRO A 336 -1.15 4.59 23.32
CA PRO A 336 -0.26 4.30 24.46
C PRO A 336 -0.53 2.90 25.04
N PRO A 337 0.39 2.31 25.84
CA PRO A 337 1.61 2.85 26.45
C PRO A 337 2.76 3.13 25.46
N PRO A 338 3.88 3.80 25.86
CA PRO A 338 5.00 4.11 24.96
C PRO A 338 5.74 2.85 24.50
N THR A 339 5.15 2.16 23.54
CA THR A 339 5.74 1.07 22.78
C THR A 339 6.34 1.64 21.50
N PHE A 340 7.13 0.83 20.79
CA PHE A 340 7.60 1.17 19.44
C PHE A 340 6.44 1.65 18.54
N GLY A 341 5.28 0.99 18.65
CA GLY A 341 4.03 1.33 17.97
C GLY A 341 3.51 2.74 18.17
N SER A 342 3.65 3.27 19.38
CA SER A 342 3.15 4.61 19.74
C SER A 342 3.91 5.75 19.05
N LEU A 343 5.07 5.46 18.42
CA LEU A 343 5.85 6.43 17.65
C LEU A 343 5.28 6.70 16.25
N GLY A 344 4.35 5.86 15.79
CA GLY A 344 3.71 5.98 14.49
C GLY A 344 3.02 7.33 14.30
N ARG A 345 3.12 7.88 13.09
CA ARG A 345 2.47 9.14 12.70
C ARG A 345 1.61 8.93 11.48
N ARG A 346 0.32 9.25 11.58
CA ARG A 346 -0.62 9.21 10.46
C ARG A 346 -0.78 10.61 9.88
N VAL A 347 -0.54 10.73 8.57
CA VAL A 347 -0.65 12.00 7.84
C VAL A 347 -1.32 11.75 6.50
N PHE A 348 -2.41 12.45 6.22
CA PHE A 348 -3.15 12.35 4.96
C PHE A 348 -3.85 13.67 4.62
N ASP A 349 -4.28 13.80 3.38
CA ASP A 349 -5.03 14.95 2.88
C ASP A 349 -6.52 14.63 2.83
N VAL A 350 -7.35 15.67 2.95
CA VAL A 350 -8.81 15.55 2.81
C VAL A 350 -9.31 16.61 1.85
N SER A 351 -10.14 16.19 0.90
CA SER A 351 -10.87 17.08 0.00
C SER A 351 -12.37 16.78 0.05
N ILE A 352 -13.18 17.83 -0.16
CA ILE A 352 -14.64 17.74 -0.22
C ILE A 352 -15.07 18.45 -1.50
N GLN A 353 -15.89 17.79 -2.33
CA GLN A 353 -16.27 18.30 -3.65
C GLN A 353 -15.04 18.71 -4.51
N GLY A 354 -13.98 17.90 -4.47
CA GLY A 354 -12.72 18.19 -5.18
C GLY A 354 -11.88 19.35 -4.61
N LYS A 355 -12.37 20.09 -3.60
CA LYS A 355 -11.60 21.14 -2.93
C LYS A 355 -10.85 20.56 -1.74
N GLN A 356 -9.52 20.69 -1.72
CA GLN A 356 -8.72 20.29 -0.56
C GLN A 356 -9.06 21.18 0.65
N VAL A 357 -9.56 20.54 1.71
CA VAL A 357 -9.98 21.20 2.97
C VAL A 357 -9.01 20.93 4.12
N LEU A 358 -8.26 19.83 4.07
CA LEU A 358 -7.17 19.52 5.00
C LEU A 358 -5.93 19.09 4.21
N ARG A 359 -4.79 19.62 4.61
CA ARG A 359 -3.47 19.26 4.08
C ARG A 359 -2.58 18.79 5.21
N ASP A 360 -1.85 17.70 5.00
CA ASP A 360 -0.93 17.12 5.96
C ASP A 360 -1.59 16.88 7.32
N PHE A 361 -2.85 16.39 7.29
CA PHE A 361 -3.66 16.26 8.49
C PHE A 361 -3.15 15.13 9.38
N ASN A 362 -2.77 15.50 10.60
CA ASN A 362 -2.34 14.58 11.64
C ASN A 362 -3.36 14.56 12.77
N ILE A 363 -4.05 13.42 12.94
CA ILE A 363 -5.13 13.24 13.93
C ILE A 363 -4.62 13.48 15.35
N VAL A 364 -3.45 12.93 15.71
CA VAL A 364 -2.87 13.05 17.06
C VAL A 364 -2.55 14.49 17.41
N ALA A 365 -1.97 15.23 16.47
CA ALA A 365 -1.68 16.65 16.65
C ALA A 365 -2.98 17.47 16.77
N ALA A 366 -3.97 17.15 15.94
CA ALA A 366 -5.28 17.81 15.92
C ALA A 366 -6.11 17.57 17.19
N ALA A 367 -5.99 16.39 17.80
CA ALA A 367 -6.71 15.97 19.01
C ALA A 367 -5.95 16.23 20.32
N ASN A 368 -4.71 16.74 20.23
CA ASN A 368 -3.80 16.93 21.37
C ASN A 368 -3.59 15.62 22.17
N GLY A 369 -3.33 14.54 21.45
CA GLY A 369 -3.09 13.21 22.02
C GLY A 369 -3.67 12.08 21.19
N THR A 370 -3.21 10.87 21.48
CA THR A 370 -3.74 9.61 20.92
C THR A 370 -5.00 9.22 21.69
N GLY A 371 -5.91 8.47 21.06
CA GLY A 371 -7.14 8.05 21.73
C GLY A 371 -8.14 9.17 22.03
N LYS A 372 -7.97 10.33 21.40
CA LYS A 372 -8.84 11.49 21.56
C LYS A 372 -9.59 11.76 20.26
N GLY A 373 -10.88 12.01 20.39
CA GLY A 373 -11.79 12.34 19.30
C GLY A 373 -11.61 13.80 18.92
N VAL A 374 -11.53 14.06 17.61
CA VAL A 374 -11.47 15.40 17.05
C VAL A 374 -12.46 15.50 15.90
N ILE A 375 -13.25 16.57 15.92
CA ILE A 375 -14.24 16.86 14.89
C ILE A 375 -13.72 18.01 14.02
N ARG A 376 -13.88 17.88 12.70
CA ARG A 376 -13.63 18.96 11.74
C ARG A 376 -14.90 19.24 10.97
N ASN A 377 -15.32 20.51 10.99
CA ASN A 377 -16.55 20.98 10.37
C ASN A 377 -16.21 21.74 9.09
N PHE A 378 -16.90 21.40 8.00
CA PHE A 378 -16.77 22.06 6.72
C PHE A 378 -18.15 22.37 6.15
N THR A 379 -18.22 23.32 5.24
CA THR A 379 -19.42 23.58 4.44
C THR A 379 -19.15 23.16 3.01
N ALA A 380 -20.08 22.44 2.41
CA ALA A 380 -19.99 21.95 1.04
C ALA A 380 -21.28 22.27 0.28
N LEU A 381 -21.13 22.72 -0.95
CA LEU A 381 -22.25 22.91 -1.88
C LEU A 381 -22.45 21.61 -2.66
N VAL A 382 -23.66 21.06 -2.59
CA VAL A 382 -24.08 19.92 -3.41
C VAL A 382 -24.87 20.45 -4.59
N GLU A 383 -24.42 20.18 -5.80
CA GLU A 383 -25.08 20.61 -7.05
C GLU A 383 -25.88 19.47 -7.68
N VAL A 384 -25.32 18.26 -7.72
CA VAL A 384 -25.86 17.12 -8.49
C VAL A 384 -26.27 15.95 -7.58
N GLY A 385 -26.85 16.28 -6.41
CA GLY A 385 -27.39 15.32 -5.45
C GLY A 385 -26.42 14.30 -4.85
N THR A 386 -25.13 14.44 -5.12
CA THR A 386 -24.05 13.63 -4.55
C THR A 386 -23.04 14.54 -3.88
N LEU A 387 -22.70 14.23 -2.63
CA LEU A 387 -21.59 14.82 -1.89
C LEU A 387 -20.38 13.89 -1.94
N GLU A 388 -19.24 14.36 -2.43
CA GLU A 388 -17.98 13.62 -2.42
C GLU A 388 -17.07 14.09 -1.27
N ILE A 389 -16.55 13.14 -0.49
CA ILE A 389 -15.51 13.36 0.52
C ILE A 389 -14.36 12.40 0.21
N HIS A 390 -13.15 12.91 0.04
CA HIS A 390 -12.00 12.13 -0.40
C HIS A 390 -10.83 12.29 0.56
N PHE A 391 -10.34 11.16 1.05
CA PHE A 391 -9.18 11.03 1.90
C PHE A 391 -8.04 10.40 1.11
N VAL A 392 -6.87 11.04 1.06
CA VAL A 392 -5.73 10.60 0.23
C VAL A 392 -4.47 10.52 1.06
N TRP A 393 -3.76 9.40 0.94
CA TRP A 393 -2.40 9.25 1.44
C TRP A 393 -1.41 9.51 0.31
N SER A 394 -0.66 10.60 0.43
CA SER A 394 0.41 10.94 -0.49
C SER A 394 1.76 10.50 0.07
N GLY A 395 1.90 9.27 0.60
CA GLY A 395 3.21 8.75 1.08
C GLY A 395 3.79 9.37 2.37
N LYS A 396 3.00 10.13 3.16
CA LYS A 396 3.49 10.86 4.35
C LYS A 396 3.17 10.15 5.67
N GLY A 397 3.98 10.40 6.70
CA GLY A 397 3.84 9.74 7.99
C GLY A 397 4.64 8.43 8.05
N THR A 398 4.23 7.54 8.95
CA THR A 398 4.90 6.26 9.20
C THR A 398 4.14 5.12 8.54
N ASN A 399 4.86 4.22 7.87
CA ASN A 399 4.27 3.05 7.19
C ASN A 399 4.74 1.70 7.75
N SER A 400 5.64 1.72 8.74
CA SER A 400 6.28 0.52 9.31
C SER A 400 6.09 0.38 10.84
N ILE A 401 5.23 1.20 11.46
CA ILE A 401 5.01 1.24 12.92
C ILE A 401 3.50 1.43 13.17
N PRO A 402 2.85 0.69 14.10
CA PRO A 402 3.30 -0.43 14.93
C PRO A 402 3.52 -1.69 14.15
N ASP A 403 2.54 -2.04 13.33
CA ASP A 403 2.59 -3.15 12.41
C ASP A 403 2.94 -2.63 11.03
N ARG A 404 3.62 -3.46 10.27
CA ARG A 404 3.96 -3.13 8.88
C ARG A 404 2.65 -2.97 8.12
N SER A 405 2.45 -1.82 7.47
CA SER A 405 1.30 -1.55 6.58
C SER A 405 -0.03 -1.16 7.24
N LEU A 406 -0.06 -0.43 8.37
CA LEU A 406 -1.29 0.25 8.83
C LEU A 406 -1.18 1.77 8.69
N TYR A 407 -0.94 2.23 7.46
CA TYR A 407 -0.82 3.65 7.08
C TYR A 407 -2.06 4.17 6.35
N GLY A 408 -1.98 5.42 5.89
CA GLY A 408 -3.02 6.08 5.11
C GLY A 408 -4.16 6.69 5.92
N PRO A 409 -5.24 7.16 5.28
CA PRO A 409 -6.34 7.81 5.96
C PRO A 409 -7.06 6.89 6.96
N LEU A 410 -7.57 7.50 8.02
CA LEU A 410 -8.39 6.86 9.03
C LEU A 410 -9.58 7.78 9.35
N ILE A 411 -10.79 7.25 9.37
CA ILE A 411 -12.02 8.00 9.69
C ILE A 411 -12.95 7.14 10.55
N SER A 412 -13.49 7.72 11.63
CA SER A 412 -14.38 7.02 12.55
C SER A 412 -15.85 7.18 12.16
N ALA A 413 -16.27 8.41 11.83
CA ALA A 413 -17.64 8.67 11.38
C ALA A 413 -17.73 9.93 10.51
N ILE A 414 -18.78 9.99 9.71
CA ILE A 414 -19.13 11.14 8.86
C ILE A 414 -20.58 11.53 9.17
N SER A 415 -20.84 12.81 9.32
CA SER A 415 -22.19 13.36 9.44
C SER A 415 -22.36 14.52 8.47
N VAL A 416 -23.50 14.55 7.79
CA VAL A 416 -23.82 15.57 6.77
C VAL A 416 -25.22 16.09 7.08
N THR A 417 -25.32 17.38 7.39
CA THR A 417 -26.60 18.04 7.70
C THR A 417 -26.80 19.25 6.81
N PRO A 418 -28.02 19.53 6.31
CA PRO A 418 -28.27 20.75 5.53
C PRO A 418 -28.02 21.98 6.40
N SER A 419 -27.30 22.97 5.85
CA SER A 419 -26.92 24.19 6.57
C SER A 419 -28.09 25.15 6.78
N ILE A 420 -29.17 25.00 6.00
CA ILE A 420 -30.42 25.75 6.14
C ILE A 420 -31.56 24.74 6.07
N PHE A 421 -32.43 24.70 7.08
CA PHE A 421 -33.71 24.03 6.98
C PHE A 421 -34.59 24.85 6.04
N HIS A 422 -34.75 24.44 4.78
CA HIS A 422 -35.95 24.81 4.07
C HIS A 422 -37.11 24.01 4.69
N THR A 423 -37.79 24.65 5.64
CA THR A 423 -39.16 24.27 6.00
C THR A 423 -40.04 24.52 4.79
N SER A 424 -40.18 23.52 3.94
CA SER A 424 -41.24 23.49 2.96
C SER A 424 -41.68 22.05 2.75
N CYS A 425 -42.51 21.58 3.70
CA CYS A 425 -43.61 20.69 3.39
C CYS A 425 -44.90 21.44 3.72
N VAL A 426 -45.61 21.89 2.69
CA VAL A 426 -47.08 21.99 2.69
C VAL A 426 -47.55 20.87 1.78
#